data_AF-A0A9W9CMW9-F1
#
_entry.id   AF-A0A9W9CMW9-F1
#
_cell.length_a   1.000
_cell.length_b   1.000
_cell.length_c   1.000
_cell.angle_alpha   90.00
_cell.angle_beta   90.00
_cell.angle_gamma   90.00
#
_symmetry.space_group_name_H-M   'P 1'
#
loop_
_entity.id
_entity.type
_entity.pdbx_description
1 polymer ?
#
loop_
_entity_poly.entity_id
_entity_poly.type
_entity_poly.pdbx_seq_one_letter_code
_entity_poly.pdbx_strand_id
1 'polypeptide(L)'
;MSLRGFIRVPMLSDCQEYWEHHSGLPVCFTDLSGFVQGLPLEDRKAFHKFITDRTRDMITQQGIDEVCTSVDHKTWTSCPNMEQDTFKQWQQAEQNVLKFDYLLTVSLPEVPTYKALENFIIKVTAFWSEFPDSPDAGFLAIYALLDLHHKIVRHQEGKVGFEMTTNARVLLQATMLARHMVARDKNKQNRALALLATRLHLNMGLGKCAFQLFSHTKCKEMLLDTLSPYVLSRISMAHPFDVGGYQGFSADYELAKVIGTIERMEQKTDSYLFTDLQSFVWDQAVDALDLKRKLNSSLTKHICITERRRIARLIGESTDDLPSLNFKDNVDRSVFPSFESTASDGPLSLIMPRGIPNKLWLAEEHCFWETASRVLYREGRLADSEPWESKGLTTKEDFEPVLKTASEKITKDVWVYINVFVGEMSNNGVTDSQAKKHYEHIGNKCIQSIHVIRKAMEKLRMPGSTGLKPEDEPTMFHENMLICCYTNLEMLRALNKLIDHLREKVFNAKSTHGMKKHMPKNWIADLASETHTCYESIRDVAQSYIHLIRRRGEAAIKAQVRWGYTGSALEALLAPGDVDYYASEYVESALEAWNGVMKVKLK
;
A
#
# COMPACT_ATOMS: atom_id res chain seq x y z
N MET A 1 -21.28 31.70 1.46
CA MET A 1 -21.48 30.55 0.55
C MET A 1 -22.24 29.38 1.19
N SER A 2 -21.80 28.82 2.33
CA SER A 2 -22.41 27.61 2.93
C SER A 2 -23.92 27.68 3.19
N LEU A 3 -24.43 28.79 3.74
CA LEU A 3 -25.87 28.98 3.99
C LEU A 3 -26.70 29.08 2.70
N ARG A 4 -26.13 29.59 1.60
CA ARG A 4 -26.80 29.68 0.30
C ARG A 4 -26.83 28.33 -0.43
N GLY A 5 -25.76 27.55 -0.32
CA GLY A 5 -25.73 26.18 -0.81
C GLY A 5 -26.77 25.29 -0.13
N PHE A 6 -27.00 25.49 1.18
CA PHE A 6 -28.05 24.78 1.92
C PHE A 6 -29.47 25.04 1.38
N ILE A 7 -29.75 26.26 0.91
CA ILE A 7 -31.05 26.64 0.34
C ILE A 7 -31.13 26.48 -1.19
N ARG A 8 -30.16 25.80 -1.83
CA ARG A 8 -30.13 25.49 -3.27
C ARG A 8 -30.20 26.71 -4.21
N VAL A 9 -29.65 27.84 -3.80
CA VAL A 9 -29.54 29.04 -4.67
C VAL A 9 -28.36 28.84 -5.65
N PRO A 10 -28.48 29.27 -6.93
CA PRO A 10 -27.36 29.21 -7.88
C PRO A 10 -26.10 29.88 -7.31
N MET A 11 -24.97 29.15 -7.29
CA MET A 11 -23.72 29.61 -6.66
C MET A 11 -22.63 30.00 -7.65
N LEU A 12 -22.88 29.88 -8.96
CA LEU A 12 -21.87 30.12 -9.99
C LEU A 12 -21.25 31.52 -9.88
N SER A 13 -22.07 32.55 -9.74
CA SER A 13 -21.60 33.94 -9.59
C SER A 13 -20.73 34.12 -8.35
N ASP A 14 -21.15 33.56 -7.22
CA ASP A 14 -20.41 33.66 -5.96
C ASP A 14 -19.03 32.98 -6.12
N CYS A 15 -18.97 31.80 -6.76
CA CYS A 15 -17.71 31.10 -7.02
C CYS A 15 -16.78 31.90 -7.97
N GLN A 16 -17.35 32.54 -8.99
CA GLN A 16 -16.59 33.38 -9.93
C GLN A 16 -16.03 34.62 -9.24
N GLU A 17 -16.83 35.30 -8.42
CA GLU A 17 -16.40 36.46 -7.63
C GLU A 17 -15.27 36.08 -6.66
N TYR A 18 -15.41 34.95 -5.95
CA TYR A 18 -14.35 34.48 -5.06
C TYR A 18 -13.05 34.19 -5.81
N TRP A 19 -13.13 33.59 -7.00
CA TRP A 19 -11.95 33.34 -7.83
C TRP A 19 -11.23 34.65 -8.22
N GLU A 20 -11.97 35.69 -8.62
CA GLU A 20 -11.39 36.98 -9.00
C GLU A 20 -10.56 37.60 -7.86
N HIS A 21 -10.96 37.40 -6.61
CA HIS A 21 -10.27 37.96 -5.44
C HIS A 21 -9.19 37.05 -4.83
N HIS A 22 -9.31 35.73 -5.01
CA HIS A 22 -8.52 34.76 -4.23
C HIS A 22 -7.79 33.70 -5.07
N SER A 23 -7.85 33.76 -6.41
CA SER A 23 -7.19 32.79 -7.30
C SER A 23 -5.70 32.59 -7.03
N GLY A 24 -4.99 33.66 -6.65
CA GLY A 24 -3.57 33.63 -6.29
C GLY A 24 -3.23 33.03 -4.92
N LEU A 25 -4.22 32.56 -4.15
CA LEU A 25 -4.00 31.93 -2.83
C LEU A 25 -3.96 30.40 -2.94
N PRO A 26 -3.05 29.70 -2.22
CA PRO A 26 -2.99 28.23 -2.23
C PRO A 26 -4.27 27.54 -1.72
N VAL A 27 -5.04 28.21 -0.86
CA VAL A 27 -6.26 27.70 -0.23
C VAL A 27 -7.51 27.81 -1.11
N CYS A 28 -7.44 28.55 -2.23
CA CYS A 28 -8.60 28.83 -3.09
C CYS A 28 -9.31 27.56 -3.57
N PHE A 29 -8.56 26.52 -3.94
CA PHE A 29 -9.14 25.23 -4.30
C PHE A 29 -9.91 24.60 -3.13
N THR A 30 -9.33 24.56 -1.93
CA THR A 30 -9.96 23.97 -0.74
C THR A 30 -11.27 24.69 -0.41
N ASP A 31 -11.26 26.02 -0.48
CA ASP A 31 -12.43 26.85 -0.15
C ASP A 31 -13.57 26.68 -1.16
N LEU A 32 -13.25 26.55 -2.46
CA LEU A 32 -14.25 26.49 -3.53
C LEU A 32 -14.67 25.08 -3.95
N SER A 33 -13.82 24.06 -3.76
CA SER A 33 -14.02 22.71 -4.31
C SER A 33 -15.38 22.11 -3.94
N GLY A 34 -15.80 22.19 -2.67
CA GLY A 34 -17.09 21.68 -2.22
C GLY A 34 -18.28 22.37 -2.88
N PHE A 35 -18.19 23.68 -3.13
CA PHE A 35 -19.26 24.44 -3.79
C PHE A 35 -19.31 24.16 -5.30
N VAL A 36 -18.16 24.10 -5.95
CA VAL A 36 -18.05 23.80 -7.39
C VAL A 36 -18.55 22.40 -7.71
N GLN A 37 -18.27 21.42 -6.84
CA GLN A 37 -18.84 20.06 -6.97
C GLN A 37 -20.37 20.06 -6.88
N GLY A 38 -20.96 20.96 -6.08
CA GLY A 38 -22.41 21.09 -5.95
C GLY A 38 -23.11 21.72 -7.16
N LEU A 39 -22.38 22.39 -8.07
CA LEU A 39 -22.95 23.07 -9.22
C LEU A 39 -23.55 22.09 -10.25
N PRO A 40 -24.58 22.48 -11.01
CA PRO A 40 -25.01 21.75 -12.21
C PRO A 40 -23.88 21.57 -13.23
N LEU A 41 -23.96 20.54 -14.09
CA LEU A 41 -22.91 20.24 -15.07
C LEU A 41 -22.57 21.43 -16.00
N GLU A 42 -23.57 22.17 -16.46
CA GLU A 42 -23.35 23.34 -17.33
C GLU A 42 -22.67 24.49 -16.56
N ASP A 43 -23.05 24.71 -15.30
CA ASP A 43 -22.41 25.71 -14.43
C ASP A 43 -20.96 25.32 -14.08
N ARG A 44 -20.67 24.02 -13.89
CA ARG A 44 -19.30 23.53 -13.70
C ARG A 44 -18.43 23.83 -14.94
N LYS A 45 -18.96 23.57 -16.14
CA LYS A 45 -18.25 23.90 -17.40
C LYS A 45 -18.05 25.42 -17.54
N ALA A 46 -19.08 26.20 -17.22
CA ALA A 46 -19.01 27.66 -17.24
C ALA A 46 -17.97 28.20 -16.26
N PHE A 47 -17.92 27.66 -15.03
CA PHE A 47 -16.91 27.98 -14.04
C PHE A 47 -15.50 27.60 -14.51
N HIS A 48 -15.30 26.38 -15.01
CA HIS A 48 -14.00 25.93 -15.50
C HIS A 48 -13.48 26.79 -16.66
N LYS A 49 -14.36 27.13 -17.60
CA LYS A 49 -14.04 28.06 -18.69
C LYS A 49 -13.65 29.43 -18.14
N PHE A 50 -14.45 29.98 -17.22
CA PHE A 50 -14.20 31.26 -16.59
C PHE A 50 -12.83 31.33 -15.90
N ILE A 51 -12.49 30.36 -15.04
CA ILE A 51 -11.20 30.37 -14.32
C ILE A 51 -10.01 30.24 -15.28
N THR A 52 -10.17 29.45 -16.35
CA THR A 52 -9.14 29.28 -17.38
C THR A 52 -8.92 30.58 -18.17
N ASP A 53 -10.01 31.20 -18.63
CA ASP A 53 -9.94 32.43 -19.42
C ASP A 53 -9.43 33.59 -18.56
N ARG A 54 -9.91 33.73 -17.32
CA ARG A 54 -9.42 34.76 -16.39
C ARG A 54 -7.94 34.62 -16.04
N THR A 55 -7.47 33.40 -15.80
CA THR A 55 -6.06 33.16 -15.50
C THR A 55 -5.17 33.44 -16.71
N ARG A 56 -5.67 33.18 -17.92
CA ARG A 56 -4.99 33.59 -19.17
C ARG A 56 -4.94 35.11 -19.32
N ASP A 57 -6.06 35.80 -19.06
CA ASP A 57 -6.16 37.26 -19.16
C ASP A 57 -5.16 37.99 -18.23
N MET A 58 -4.82 37.40 -17.08
CA MET A 58 -3.79 37.95 -16.17
C MET A 58 -2.44 38.13 -16.86
N ILE A 59 -2.12 37.31 -17.86
CA ILE A 59 -0.89 37.42 -18.66
C ILE A 59 -1.07 38.45 -19.79
N THR A 60 -2.19 38.40 -20.49
CA THR A 60 -2.46 39.26 -21.67
C THR A 60 -2.60 40.74 -21.29
N GLN A 61 -3.26 41.06 -20.17
CA GLN A 61 -3.47 42.43 -19.72
C GLN A 61 -2.17 43.16 -19.32
N GLN A 62 -1.05 42.45 -19.21
CA GLN A 62 0.27 43.02 -18.88
C GLN A 62 1.19 43.18 -20.11
N GLY A 63 0.64 43.13 -21.34
CA GLY A 63 1.33 43.52 -22.56
C GLY A 63 2.18 42.40 -23.20
N ILE A 64 1.77 41.15 -23.04
CA ILE A 64 2.45 39.96 -23.59
C ILE A 64 1.60 39.40 -24.73
N ASP A 65 1.60 40.09 -25.87
CA ASP A 65 0.63 39.84 -26.94
C ASP A 65 0.95 38.66 -27.88
N GLU A 66 2.08 37.94 -27.75
CA GLU A 66 2.47 36.97 -28.80
C GLU A 66 3.01 35.59 -28.38
N VAL A 67 3.00 35.18 -27.10
CA VAL A 67 3.68 33.91 -26.71
C VAL A 67 2.76 32.72 -26.41
N CYS A 68 1.46 32.91 -26.13
CA CYS A 68 0.64 31.83 -25.51
C CYS A 68 -0.51 31.25 -26.37
N THR A 69 -0.64 31.60 -27.65
CA THR A 69 -1.81 31.21 -28.47
C THR A 69 -1.60 30.03 -29.42
N SER A 70 -0.39 29.47 -29.53
CA SER A 70 -0.23 28.22 -30.28
C SER A 70 -0.68 27.03 -29.41
N VAL A 71 -1.50 26.17 -29.99
CA VAL A 71 -1.91 24.87 -29.44
C VAL A 71 -0.71 23.92 -29.29
N ASP A 72 0.47 24.34 -29.76
CA ASP A 72 1.75 23.68 -29.54
C ASP A 72 2.35 24.17 -28.22
N HIS A 73 2.15 23.37 -27.16
CA HIS A 73 2.60 23.52 -25.77
C HIS A 73 4.14 23.64 -25.55
N LYS A 74 4.87 24.35 -26.42
CA LYS A 74 6.33 24.49 -26.34
C LYS A 74 6.70 25.84 -25.74
N THR A 75 7.06 25.76 -24.46
CA THR A 75 7.88 26.67 -23.65
C THR A 75 7.25 27.96 -23.10
N TRP A 76 7.04 27.99 -21.77
CA TRP A 76 6.67 29.15 -20.96
C TRP A 76 7.89 30.01 -20.60
N THR A 77 8.80 30.21 -21.56
CA THR A 77 10.08 30.89 -21.31
C THR A 77 9.87 32.36 -20.95
N SER A 78 9.88 32.61 -19.63
CA SER A 78 10.23 33.86 -18.94
C SER A 78 9.75 35.13 -19.65
N CYS A 79 8.56 35.60 -19.26
CA CYS A 79 8.04 36.92 -19.58
C CYS A 79 8.94 38.01 -18.96
N PRO A 80 9.83 38.68 -19.72
CA PRO A 80 10.92 39.47 -19.14
C PRO A 80 10.45 40.80 -18.52
N ASN A 81 9.17 41.16 -18.66
CA ASN A 81 8.59 42.42 -18.19
C ASN A 81 7.54 42.26 -17.09
N MET A 82 7.29 41.05 -16.58
CA MET A 82 6.27 40.81 -15.54
C MET A 82 6.86 41.03 -14.15
N GLU A 83 6.19 41.83 -13.31
CA GLU A 83 6.58 41.98 -11.91
C GLU A 83 6.56 40.61 -11.22
N GLN A 84 7.61 40.32 -10.43
CA GLN A 84 7.84 39.00 -9.85
C GLN A 84 6.67 38.51 -8.98
N ASP A 85 6.00 39.42 -8.27
CA ASP A 85 4.85 39.09 -7.43
C ASP A 85 3.60 38.77 -8.26
N THR A 86 3.37 39.49 -9.36
CA THR A 86 2.27 39.18 -10.29
C THR A 86 2.48 37.83 -10.96
N PHE A 87 3.72 37.52 -11.37
CA PHE A 87 4.04 36.23 -11.96
C PHE A 87 3.79 35.07 -10.98
N LYS A 88 4.19 35.21 -9.71
CA LYS A 88 3.90 34.23 -8.65
C LYS A 88 2.40 34.06 -8.41
N GLN A 89 1.64 35.15 -8.40
CA GLN A 89 0.19 35.09 -8.26
C GLN A 89 -0.46 34.35 -9.43
N TRP A 90 -0.04 34.64 -10.66
CA TRP A 90 -0.48 33.92 -11.84
C TRP A 90 -0.13 32.43 -11.77
N GLN A 91 1.12 32.10 -11.42
CA GLN A 91 1.56 30.70 -11.29
C GLN A 91 0.70 29.94 -10.28
N GLN A 92 0.40 30.56 -9.13
CA GLN A 92 -0.47 29.97 -8.12
C GLN A 92 -1.92 29.82 -8.59
N ALA A 93 -2.43 30.79 -9.36
CA ALA A 93 -3.76 30.73 -9.99
C ALA A 93 -3.83 29.59 -11.02
N GLU A 94 -2.83 29.45 -11.89
CA GLU A 94 -2.76 28.36 -12.88
C GLU A 94 -2.67 26.99 -12.19
N GLN A 95 -1.92 26.87 -11.09
CA GLN A 95 -1.92 25.67 -10.28
C GLN A 95 -3.30 25.34 -9.71
N ASN A 96 -4.06 26.36 -9.27
CA ASN A 96 -5.44 26.17 -8.83
C ASN A 96 -6.38 25.76 -9.99
N VAL A 97 -6.16 26.30 -11.20
CA VAL A 97 -6.87 25.84 -12.41
C VAL A 97 -6.60 24.36 -12.65
N LEU A 98 -5.35 23.90 -12.54
CA LEU A 98 -5.00 22.48 -12.69
C LEU A 98 -5.67 21.58 -11.64
N LYS A 99 -5.81 22.04 -10.39
CA LYS A 99 -6.56 21.31 -9.35
C LYS A 99 -8.04 21.19 -9.71
N PHE A 100 -8.66 22.27 -10.21
CA PHE A 100 -10.05 22.22 -10.68
C PHE A 100 -10.22 21.38 -11.94
N ASP A 101 -9.28 21.44 -12.88
CA ASP A 101 -9.26 20.62 -14.08
C ASP A 101 -9.21 19.13 -13.72
N TYR A 102 -8.32 18.75 -12.79
CA TYR A 102 -8.29 17.39 -12.24
C TYR A 102 -9.62 16.99 -11.59
N LEU A 103 -10.14 17.83 -10.69
CA LEU A 103 -11.40 17.57 -10.01
C LEU A 103 -12.53 17.35 -11.01
N LEU A 104 -12.67 18.20 -12.02
CA LEU A 104 -13.80 18.20 -12.94
C LEU A 104 -13.68 17.17 -14.07
N THR A 105 -12.46 16.84 -14.51
CA THR A 105 -12.23 15.94 -15.65
C THR A 105 -11.78 14.54 -15.27
N VAL A 106 -11.19 14.38 -14.07
CA VAL A 106 -10.66 13.11 -13.56
C VAL A 106 -11.40 12.63 -12.32
N SER A 107 -11.61 13.45 -11.30
CA SER A 107 -12.13 12.92 -10.04
C SER A 107 -13.66 12.82 -9.97
N LEU A 108 -14.36 13.82 -10.50
CA LEU A 108 -15.81 13.94 -10.41
C LEU A 108 -16.59 13.04 -11.39
N PRO A 109 -16.11 12.79 -12.63
CA PRO A 109 -16.77 11.83 -13.51
C PRO A 109 -16.72 10.42 -12.92
N GLU A 110 -17.83 9.67 -12.99
CA GLU A 110 -17.85 8.28 -12.50
C GLU A 110 -16.81 7.40 -13.21
N VAL A 111 -16.61 7.63 -14.51
CA VAL A 111 -15.61 6.94 -15.34
C VAL A 111 -14.92 7.95 -16.26
N PRO A 112 -13.79 8.53 -15.85
CA PRO A 112 -13.00 9.41 -16.70
C PRO A 112 -12.42 8.64 -17.87
N THR A 113 -12.49 9.22 -19.06
CA THR A 113 -11.96 8.58 -20.28
C THR A 113 -10.44 8.51 -20.27
N TYR A 114 -9.86 7.48 -20.91
CA TYR A 114 -8.41 7.35 -21.10
C TYR A 114 -7.78 8.61 -21.70
N LYS A 115 -8.42 9.16 -22.74
CA LYS A 115 -7.96 10.38 -23.40
C LYS A 115 -7.97 11.60 -22.48
N ALA A 116 -8.95 11.72 -21.60
CA ALA A 116 -9.00 12.82 -20.62
C ALA A 116 -7.82 12.74 -19.63
N LEU A 117 -7.53 11.54 -19.12
CA LEU A 117 -6.37 11.30 -18.25
C LEU A 117 -5.05 11.59 -18.96
N GLU A 118 -4.83 11.07 -20.16
CA GLU A 118 -3.60 11.31 -20.93
C GLU A 118 -3.40 12.80 -21.22
N ASN A 119 -4.44 13.49 -21.67
CA ASN A 119 -4.39 14.93 -21.92
C ASN A 119 -4.07 15.71 -20.65
N PHE A 120 -4.70 15.35 -19.52
CA PHE A 120 -4.41 15.98 -18.24
C PHE A 120 -2.95 15.75 -17.80
N ILE A 121 -2.44 14.52 -17.93
CA ILE A 121 -1.05 14.16 -17.61
C ILE A 121 -0.09 15.00 -18.46
N ILE A 122 -0.32 15.12 -19.77
CA ILE A 122 0.51 15.95 -20.66
C ILE A 122 0.50 17.41 -20.20
N LYS A 123 -0.68 17.96 -19.92
CA LYS A 123 -0.83 19.36 -19.47
C LYS A 123 -0.09 19.62 -18.15
N VAL A 124 -0.31 18.78 -17.13
CA VAL A 124 0.28 18.99 -15.79
C VAL A 124 1.79 18.73 -15.77
N THR A 125 2.29 17.77 -16.55
CA THR A 125 3.74 17.51 -16.67
C THR A 125 4.45 18.62 -17.40
N ALA A 126 3.85 19.18 -18.45
CA ALA A 126 4.37 20.38 -19.12
C ALA A 126 4.44 21.57 -18.13
N PHE A 127 3.37 21.84 -17.39
CA PHE A 127 3.39 22.87 -16.35
C PHE A 127 4.50 22.63 -15.31
N TRP A 128 4.63 21.40 -14.81
CA TRP A 128 5.64 21.09 -13.80
C TRP A 128 7.08 21.14 -14.33
N SER A 129 7.30 20.88 -15.63
CA SER A 129 8.63 20.99 -16.24
C SER A 129 9.18 22.41 -16.20
N GLU A 130 8.28 23.39 -16.36
CA GLU A 130 8.58 24.82 -16.28
C GLU A 130 8.63 25.30 -14.83
N PHE A 131 7.74 24.76 -13.99
CA PHE A 131 7.53 25.18 -12.60
C PHE A 131 7.77 24.05 -11.60
N PRO A 132 9.03 23.56 -11.48
CA PRO A 132 9.36 22.37 -10.70
C PRO A 132 9.14 22.54 -9.19
N ASP A 133 9.17 23.78 -8.69
CA ASP A 133 8.97 24.11 -7.28
C ASP A 133 7.49 24.05 -6.85
N SER A 134 6.58 23.65 -7.75
CA SER A 134 5.14 23.54 -7.50
C SER A 134 4.76 22.09 -7.11
N PRO A 135 4.75 21.70 -5.82
CA PRO A 135 4.58 20.31 -5.40
C PRO A 135 3.22 19.73 -5.82
N ASP A 136 2.13 20.52 -5.77
CA ASP A 136 0.79 20.02 -6.09
C ASP A 136 0.68 19.56 -7.55
N ALA A 137 1.41 20.21 -8.48
CA ALA A 137 1.41 19.80 -9.88
C ALA A 137 1.99 18.39 -10.03
N GLY A 138 3.06 18.08 -9.30
CA GLY A 138 3.62 16.73 -9.29
C GLY A 138 2.72 15.70 -8.61
N PHE A 139 2.02 16.06 -7.52
CA PHE A 139 0.99 15.19 -6.92
C PHE A 139 -0.14 14.89 -7.91
N LEU A 140 -0.68 15.90 -8.59
CA LEU A 140 -1.71 15.75 -9.61
C LEU A 140 -1.26 14.84 -10.76
N ALA A 141 -0.03 15.01 -11.24
CA ALA A 141 0.56 14.14 -12.27
C ALA A 141 0.63 12.68 -11.80
N ILE A 142 1.11 12.45 -10.58
CA ILE A 142 1.18 11.11 -9.98
C ILE A 142 -0.22 10.52 -9.82
N TYR A 143 -1.20 11.26 -9.28
CA TYR A 143 -2.55 10.76 -9.07
C TYR A 143 -3.26 10.42 -10.38
N ALA A 144 -3.08 11.23 -11.43
CA ALA A 144 -3.61 10.91 -12.75
C ALA A 144 -2.97 9.65 -13.35
N LEU A 145 -1.65 9.45 -13.18
CA LEU A 145 -0.98 8.21 -13.58
C LEU A 145 -1.50 7.00 -12.78
N LEU A 146 -1.73 7.15 -11.47
CA LEU A 146 -2.28 6.07 -10.64
C LEU A 146 -3.72 5.73 -11.05
N ASP A 147 -4.58 6.72 -11.29
CA ASP A 147 -5.94 6.50 -11.76
C ASP A 147 -5.96 5.78 -13.12
N LEU A 148 -5.08 6.20 -14.04
CA LEU A 148 -4.87 5.53 -15.32
C LEU A 148 -4.44 4.06 -15.13
N HIS A 149 -3.47 3.80 -14.25
CA HIS A 149 -3.03 2.44 -13.91
C HIS A 149 -4.19 1.60 -13.35
N HIS A 150 -4.94 2.13 -12.39
CA HIS A 150 -6.07 1.44 -11.76
C HIS A 150 -7.16 1.09 -12.76
N LYS A 151 -7.45 1.96 -13.73
CA LYS A 151 -8.40 1.63 -14.81
C LYS A 151 -7.90 0.50 -15.69
N ILE A 152 -6.64 0.57 -16.13
CA ILE A 152 -6.03 -0.49 -16.95
C ILE A 152 -6.11 -1.83 -16.20
N VAL A 153 -5.84 -1.83 -14.89
CA VAL A 153 -5.92 -3.02 -14.03
C VAL A 153 -7.37 -3.49 -13.86
N ARG A 154 -8.30 -2.62 -13.47
CA ARG A 154 -9.73 -2.95 -13.25
C ARG A 154 -10.42 -3.52 -14.49
N HIS A 155 -10.11 -3.00 -15.68
CA HIS A 155 -10.61 -3.57 -16.93
C HIS A 155 -10.12 -5.02 -17.18
N GLN A 156 -9.04 -5.44 -16.52
CA GLN A 156 -8.48 -6.79 -16.59
C GLN A 156 -8.89 -7.69 -15.42
N GLU A 157 -9.40 -7.13 -14.30
CA GLU A 157 -9.88 -7.86 -13.12
C GLU A 157 -11.07 -8.79 -13.41
N GLY A 158 -11.75 -8.67 -14.54
CA GLY A 158 -12.77 -9.65 -14.98
C GLY A 158 -12.21 -11.02 -15.39
N LYS A 159 -10.88 -11.20 -15.41
CA LYS A 159 -10.19 -12.42 -15.90
C LYS A 159 -9.26 -13.04 -14.85
N VAL A 160 -9.62 -12.99 -13.55
CA VAL A 160 -8.78 -13.51 -12.45
C VAL A 160 -8.63 -15.03 -12.49
N GLY A 161 -7.66 -15.50 -13.26
CA GLY A 161 -6.80 -16.61 -12.83
C GLY A 161 -5.50 -16.04 -12.27
N PHE A 162 -4.68 -16.86 -11.64
CA PHE A 162 -3.27 -16.57 -11.29
C PHE A 162 -2.38 -16.19 -12.50
N GLU A 163 -2.95 -15.91 -13.67
CA GLU A 163 -2.33 -16.11 -14.98
C GLU A 163 -1.97 -14.80 -15.71
N MET A 164 -2.34 -13.63 -15.18
CA MET A 164 -2.01 -12.34 -15.83
C MET A 164 -1.54 -11.33 -14.79
N THR A 165 -0.22 -11.15 -14.67
CA THR A 165 0.32 -9.93 -14.06
C THR A 165 0.07 -8.79 -15.04
N THR A 166 -0.93 -7.96 -14.72
CA THR A 166 -1.21 -6.73 -15.47
C THR A 166 0.08 -5.93 -15.62
N ASN A 167 0.32 -5.38 -16.82
CA ASN A 167 1.53 -4.63 -17.06
C ASN A 167 1.58 -3.38 -16.17
N ALA A 168 2.59 -3.30 -15.28
CA ALA A 168 2.73 -2.22 -14.30
C ALA A 168 3.47 -0.97 -14.84
N ARG A 169 3.62 -0.82 -16.16
CA ARG A 169 4.27 0.34 -16.83
C ARG A 169 3.82 1.69 -16.28
N VAL A 170 2.52 1.93 -16.17
CA VAL A 170 2.01 3.24 -15.73
C VAL A 170 2.30 3.48 -14.24
N LEU A 171 2.24 2.43 -13.40
CA LEU A 171 2.68 2.52 -12.01
C LEU A 171 4.19 2.78 -11.91
N LEU A 172 4.99 2.17 -12.78
CA LEU A 172 6.43 2.43 -12.89
C LEU A 172 6.70 3.89 -13.29
N GLN A 173 5.95 4.44 -14.24
CA GLN A 173 6.01 5.87 -14.62
C GLN A 173 5.73 6.79 -13.41
N ALA A 174 4.65 6.52 -12.68
CA ALA A 174 4.30 7.27 -11.45
C ALA A 174 5.39 7.15 -10.38
N THR A 175 5.93 5.94 -10.19
CA THR A 175 6.96 5.65 -9.19
C THR A 175 8.28 6.38 -9.51
N MET A 176 8.69 6.38 -10.77
CA MET A 176 9.92 7.06 -11.21
C MET A 176 9.78 8.58 -11.17
N LEU A 177 8.60 9.12 -11.52
CA LEU A 177 8.29 10.54 -11.33
C LEU A 177 8.39 10.93 -9.85
N ALA A 178 7.79 10.15 -8.94
CA ALA A 178 7.87 10.40 -7.50
C ALA A 178 9.32 10.33 -6.98
N ARG A 179 10.12 9.36 -7.44
CA ARG A 179 11.55 9.26 -7.12
C ARG A 179 12.32 10.51 -7.54
N HIS A 180 12.06 11.00 -8.75
CA HIS A 180 12.70 12.17 -9.31
C HIS A 180 12.31 13.45 -8.54
N MET A 181 11.04 13.60 -8.20
CA MET A 181 10.57 14.71 -7.36
C MET A 181 11.28 14.76 -6.00
N VAL A 182 11.42 13.61 -5.32
CA VAL A 182 12.17 13.55 -4.05
C VAL A 182 13.66 13.86 -4.25
N ALA A 183 14.26 13.47 -5.38
CA ALA A 183 15.65 13.80 -5.69
C ALA A 183 15.87 15.31 -5.87
N ARG A 184 14.86 16.02 -6.40
CA ARG A 184 14.90 17.49 -6.59
C ARG A 184 14.67 18.27 -5.30
N ASP A 185 13.96 17.71 -4.33
CA ASP A 185 13.83 18.30 -2.99
C ASP A 185 15.14 18.18 -2.19
N LYS A 186 16.09 19.06 -2.50
CA LYS A 186 17.43 19.11 -1.89
C LYS A 186 17.39 19.17 -0.35
N ASN A 187 16.38 19.85 0.20
CA ASN A 187 16.24 20.05 1.64
C ASN A 187 15.45 18.92 2.32
N LYS A 188 14.82 18.02 1.54
CA LYS A 188 13.98 16.92 2.03
C LYS A 188 12.94 17.45 3.03
N GLN A 189 12.21 18.49 2.59
CA GLN A 189 11.20 19.18 3.38
C GLN A 189 9.80 18.63 3.13
N ASN A 190 9.54 18.11 1.93
CA ASN A 190 8.22 17.59 1.59
C ASN A 190 8.04 16.15 2.08
N ARG A 191 7.60 16.01 3.34
CA ARG A 191 7.35 14.71 3.98
C ARG A 191 6.30 13.89 3.23
N ALA A 192 5.21 14.52 2.80
CA ALA A 192 4.11 13.84 2.10
C ALA A 192 4.60 13.24 0.79
N LEU A 193 5.44 13.97 0.04
CA LEU A 193 6.05 13.48 -1.19
C LEU A 193 7.01 12.32 -0.93
N ALA A 194 7.87 12.42 0.09
CA ALA A 194 8.76 11.32 0.45
C ALA A 194 7.98 10.05 0.84
N LEU A 195 6.89 10.19 1.61
CA LEU A 195 6.02 9.09 1.99
C LEU A 195 5.28 8.49 0.79
N LEU A 196 4.77 9.34 -0.12
CA LEU A 196 4.14 8.91 -1.37
C LEU A 196 5.13 8.12 -2.21
N ALA A 197 6.33 8.65 -2.42
CA ALA A 197 7.38 7.96 -3.18
C ALA A 197 7.72 6.62 -2.53
N THR A 198 7.96 6.57 -1.21
CA THR A 198 8.15 5.32 -0.48
C THR A 198 7.06 4.31 -0.76
N ARG A 199 5.79 4.72 -0.68
CA ARG A 199 4.66 3.82 -0.89
C ARG A 199 4.55 3.31 -2.32
N LEU A 200 4.81 4.15 -3.32
CA LEU A 200 4.83 3.72 -4.72
C LEU A 200 5.95 2.73 -5.01
N HIS A 201 7.14 2.93 -4.42
CA HIS A 201 8.23 1.95 -4.53
C HIS A 201 7.86 0.63 -3.86
N LEU A 202 7.17 0.65 -2.71
CA LEU A 202 6.62 -0.57 -2.11
C LEU A 202 5.59 -1.25 -3.01
N ASN A 203 4.68 -0.52 -3.66
CA ASN A 203 3.71 -1.10 -4.60
C ASN A 203 4.42 -1.83 -5.77
N MET A 204 5.60 -1.38 -6.18
CA MET A 204 6.45 -2.04 -7.17
C MET A 204 7.31 -3.19 -6.58
N GLY A 205 7.31 -3.40 -5.26
CA GLY A 205 8.16 -4.39 -4.60
C GLY A 205 9.63 -3.98 -4.51
N LEU A 206 9.90 -2.67 -4.46
CA LEU A 206 11.25 -2.08 -4.42
C LEU A 206 11.61 -1.62 -2.99
N GLY A 207 11.71 -2.59 -2.07
CA GLY A 207 11.91 -2.34 -0.65
C GLY A 207 13.14 -1.47 -0.32
N LYS A 208 14.31 -1.74 -0.92
CA LYS A 208 15.52 -0.96 -0.64
C LYS A 208 15.33 0.51 -0.99
N CYS A 209 14.85 0.80 -2.20
CA CYS A 209 14.54 2.18 -2.60
C CYS A 209 13.46 2.80 -1.68
N ALA A 210 12.44 2.04 -1.31
CA ALA A 210 11.37 2.54 -0.44
C ALA A 210 11.86 2.97 0.93
N PHE A 211 12.69 2.16 1.61
CA PHE A 211 13.23 2.48 2.94
C PHE A 211 14.24 3.62 2.92
N GLN A 212 15.01 3.75 1.83
CA GLN A 212 15.86 4.92 1.61
C GLN A 212 15.03 6.21 1.58
N LEU A 213 13.95 6.21 0.79
CA LEU A 213 13.03 7.35 0.72
C LEU A 213 12.28 7.56 2.04
N PHE A 214 11.97 6.48 2.77
CA PHE A 214 11.27 6.58 4.05
C PHE A 214 12.09 7.35 5.08
N SER A 215 13.42 7.18 5.07
CA SER A 215 14.31 7.94 5.94
C SER A 215 14.20 9.47 5.76
N HIS A 216 13.78 9.93 4.58
CA HIS A 216 13.59 11.36 4.28
C HIS A 216 12.31 11.93 4.90
N THR A 217 11.35 11.10 5.30
CA THR A 217 10.12 11.55 5.98
C THR A 217 10.39 12.13 7.38
N LYS A 218 11.52 11.73 7.99
CA LYS A 218 11.96 12.14 9.32
C LYS A 218 10.89 11.92 10.40
N CYS A 219 10.13 10.83 10.31
CA CYS A 219 9.11 10.47 11.30
C CYS A 219 9.73 10.25 12.69
N LYS A 220 9.18 10.92 13.70
CA LYS A 220 9.56 10.82 15.12
C LYS A 220 8.32 10.83 15.99
N GLU A 221 8.40 10.18 17.15
CA GLU A 221 7.35 10.18 18.19
C GLU A 221 5.96 9.87 17.59
N MET A 222 4.96 10.75 17.77
CA MET A 222 3.59 10.57 17.28
C MET A 222 3.51 10.30 15.77
N LEU A 223 4.42 10.83 14.96
CA LEU A 223 4.41 10.55 13.51
C LEU A 223 4.72 9.08 13.20
N LEU A 224 5.45 8.38 14.08
CA LEU A 224 5.64 6.94 13.93
C LEU A 224 4.35 6.18 14.22
N ASP A 225 3.51 6.66 15.14
CA ASP A 225 2.19 6.07 15.39
C ASP A 225 1.21 6.31 14.24
N THR A 226 1.22 7.51 13.65
CA THR A 226 0.21 7.89 12.65
C THR A 226 0.60 7.55 11.20
N LEU A 227 1.90 7.52 10.86
CA LEU A 227 2.36 7.39 9.46
C LEU A 227 3.10 6.09 9.14
N SER A 228 3.62 5.36 10.13
CA SER A 228 4.36 4.11 9.85
C SER A 228 3.53 3.03 9.13
N PRO A 229 2.19 2.90 9.33
CA PRO A 229 1.41 1.89 8.63
C PRO A 229 1.43 2.00 7.10
N TYR A 230 1.70 3.18 6.53
CA TYR A 230 1.88 3.33 5.08
C TYR A 230 3.05 2.51 4.52
N VAL A 231 4.05 2.24 5.35
CA VAL A 231 5.30 1.58 4.96
C VAL A 231 5.41 0.19 5.56
N LEU A 232 5.06 0.06 6.84
CA LEU A 232 5.32 -1.13 7.64
C LEU A 232 4.14 -2.11 7.68
N SER A 233 2.93 -1.69 7.29
CA SER A 233 1.83 -2.66 7.19
C SER A 233 2.13 -3.65 6.07
N ARG A 234 1.92 -4.95 6.33
CA ARG A 234 2.18 -6.05 5.39
C ARG A 234 3.65 -6.21 4.96
N ILE A 235 4.59 -5.58 5.65
CA ILE A 235 6.01 -5.66 5.27
C ILE A 235 6.57 -7.09 5.39
N SER A 236 6.02 -7.90 6.30
CA SER A 236 6.35 -9.33 6.41
C SER A 236 6.02 -10.12 5.14
N MET A 237 5.03 -9.66 4.37
CA MET A 237 4.61 -10.28 3.11
C MET A 237 5.31 -9.68 1.88
N ALA A 238 6.10 -8.61 2.00
CA ALA A 238 6.77 -7.99 0.86
C ALA A 238 8.30 -8.03 1.01
N HIS A 239 8.81 -7.61 2.16
CA HIS A 239 10.23 -7.44 2.43
C HIS A 239 10.60 -7.87 3.87
N PRO A 240 10.42 -9.16 4.24
CA PRO A 240 10.66 -9.63 5.62
C PRO A 240 12.15 -9.72 6.01
N PHE A 241 13.06 -9.74 5.03
CA PHE A 241 14.49 -9.99 5.29
C PHE A 241 15.32 -8.72 5.21
N ASP A 242 16.32 -8.65 6.09
CA ASP A 242 17.31 -7.58 6.07
C ASP A 242 18.12 -7.54 4.77
N VAL A 243 18.39 -6.31 4.36
CA VAL A 243 19.27 -5.96 3.24
C VAL A 243 20.50 -5.28 3.82
N GLY A 244 21.66 -5.91 3.66
CA GLY A 244 22.95 -5.37 4.09
C GLY A 244 23.55 -4.37 3.09
N GLY A 245 24.61 -3.68 3.50
CA GLY A 245 25.39 -2.77 2.65
C GLY A 245 25.02 -1.30 2.80
N TYR A 246 25.61 -0.46 1.94
CA TYR A 246 25.33 0.98 1.91
C TYR A 246 23.86 1.21 1.56
N GLN A 247 23.16 1.98 2.41
CA GLN A 247 21.72 2.19 2.34
C GLN A 247 20.87 0.91 2.36
N GLY A 248 21.34 -0.11 3.09
CA GLY A 248 20.53 -1.25 3.49
C GLY A 248 19.40 -0.88 4.46
N PHE A 249 18.50 -1.82 4.71
CA PHE A 249 17.41 -1.66 5.68
C PHE A 249 17.12 -2.97 6.41
N SER A 250 16.48 -2.85 7.58
CA SER A 250 15.92 -3.97 8.32
C SER A 250 14.46 -3.67 8.66
N ALA A 251 13.56 -4.51 8.15
CA ALA A 251 12.14 -4.39 8.43
C ALA A 251 11.86 -4.65 9.92
N ASP A 252 12.49 -5.67 10.51
CA ASP A 252 12.34 -5.97 11.94
C ASP A 252 12.80 -4.81 12.83
N TYR A 253 13.93 -4.19 12.49
CA TYR A 253 14.44 -3.02 13.22
C TYR A 253 13.46 -1.85 13.19
N GLU A 254 12.92 -1.49 12.01
CA GLU A 254 11.98 -0.37 11.91
C GLU A 254 10.65 -0.69 12.63
N LEU A 255 10.17 -1.94 12.58
CA LEU A 255 9.01 -2.37 13.36
C LEU A 255 9.27 -2.26 14.88
N ALA A 256 10.41 -2.77 15.35
CA ALA A 256 10.80 -2.70 16.77
C ALA A 256 10.95 -1.24 17.26
N LYS A 257 11.51 -0.38 16.41
CA LYS A 257 11.65 1.06 16.68
C LYS A 257 10.30 1.75 16.84
N VAL A 258 9.30 1.43 16.02
CA VAL A 258 7.94 1.98 16.17
C VAL A 258 7.32 1.52 17.48
N ILE A 259 7.33 0.22 17.76
CA ILE A 259 6.80 -0.37 19.01
C ILE A 259 7.43 0.31 20.22
N GLY A 260 8.76 0.29 20.31
CA GLY A 260 9.48 0.87 21.44
C GLY A 260 9.32 2.39 21.56
N THR A 261 9.03 3.10 20.47
CA THR A 261 8.72 4.54 20.56
C THR A 261 7.33 4.79 21.13
N ILE A 262 6.33 4.02 20.70
CA ILE A 262 4.97 4.12 21.24
C ILE A 262 4.96 3.77 22.74
N GLU A 263 5.68 2.72 23.15
CA GLU A 263 5.82 2.33 24.57
C GLU A 263 6.53 3.40 25.39
N ARG A 264 7.59 4.03 24.87
CA ARG A 264 8.22 5.17 25.56
C ARG A 264 7.28 6.35 25.70
N MET A 265 6.48 6.67 24.68
CA MET A 265 5.48 7.73 24.77
C MET A 265 4.41 7.41 25.81
N GLU A 266 4.00 6.14 25.91
CA GLU A 266 3.07 5.66 26.93
C GLU A 266 3.64 5.86 28.34
N GLN A 267 4.86 5.38 28.60
CA GLN A 267 5.54 5.50 29.90
C GLN A 267 5.77 6.96 30.30
N LYS A 268 6.12 7.82 29.33
CA LYS A 268 6.31 9.26 29.58
C LYS A 268 4.99 9.95 29.92
N THR A 269 3.92 9.60 29.22
CA THR A 269 2.57 10.11 29.52
C THR A 269 2.11 9.67 30.91
N ASP A 270 2.40 8.43 31.28
CA ASP A 270 2.10 7.90 32.61
C ASP A 270 2.88 8.62 33.72
N SER A 271 4.18 8.80 33.53
CA SER A 271 5.04 9.53 34.47
C SER A 271 4.58 10.98 34.66
N TYR A 272 4.17 11.65 33.59
CA TYR A 272 3.63 13.00 33.61
C TYR A 272 2.34 13.10 34.45
N LEU A 273 1.41 12.14 34.27
CA LEU A 273 0.16 12.08 35.03
C LEU A 273 0.38 11.94 36.54
N PHE A 274 1.41 11.20 36.98
CA PHE A 274 1.69 10.98 38.40
C PHE A 274 2.55 12.07 39.03
N THR A 275 3.54 12.61 38.30
CA THR A 275 4.53 13.54 38.87
C THR A 275 3.94 14.94 39.09
N ASP A 276 3.07 15.38 38.19
CA ASP A 276 2.54 16.75 38.18
C ASP A 276 1.11 16.84 38.76
N LEU A 277 0.62 15.80 39.44
CA LEU A 277 -0.77 15.73 39.92
C LEU A 277 -1.17 16.94 40.78
N GLN A 278 -0.22 17.56 41.49
CA GLN A 278 -0.44 18.73 42.35
C GLN A 278 -0.49 20.06 41.59
N SER A 279 0.12 20.14 40.40
CA SER A 279 0.17 21.33 39.53
C SER A 279 -0.75 21.20 38.30
N PHE A 280 -1.50 20.10 38.21
CA PHE A 280 -2.25 19.72 37.03
C PHE A 280 -3.50 20.60 36.82
N VAL A 281 -3.67 21.10 35.60
CA VAL A 281 -4.95 21.64 35.14
C VAL A 281 -5.84 20.46 34.76
N TRP A 282 -6.96 20.27 35.44
CA TRP A 282 -7.81 19.07 35.28
C TRP A 282 -8.18 18.72 33.83
N ASP A 283 -8.39 19.72 32.97
CA ASP A 283 -8.67 19.50 31.54
C ASP A 283 -7.51 18.78 30.82
N GLN A 284 -6.27 19.15 31.12
CA GLN A 284 -5.09 18.48 30.57
C GLN A 284 -5.00 17.03 31.05
N ALA A 285 -5.56 16.70 32.23
CA ALA A 285 -5.45 15.37 32.81
C ALA A 285 -6.33 14.40 32.03
N VAL A 286 -7.52 14.86 31.63
CA VAL A 286 -8.44 14.12 30.78
C VAL A 286 -7.81 13.86 29.42
N ASP A 287 -7.20 14.87 28.80
CA ASP A 287 -6.51 14.74 27.51
C ASP A 287 -5.31 13.79 27.59
N ALA A 288 -4.50 13.89 28.65
CA ALA A 288 -3.36 12.99 28.87
C ALA A 288 -3.81 11.55 29.14
N LEU A 289 -4.94 11.35 29.85
CA LEU A 289 -5.54 10.02 30.02
C LEU A 289 -6.09 9.46 28.71
N ASP A 290 -6.72 10.27 27.85
CA ASP A 290 -7.17 9.79 26.54
C ASP A 290 -5.98 9.49 25.61
N LEU A 291 -4.93 10.32 25.64
CA LEU A 291 -3.68 10.04 24.93
C LEU A 291 -3.05 8.73 25.41
N LYS A 292 -2.94 8.52 26.73
CA LYS A 292 -2.47 7.26 27.30
C LYS A 292 -3.28 6.08 26.77
N ARG A 293 -4.62 6.18 26.80
CA ARG A 293 -5.49 5.12 26.27
C ARG A 293 -5.24 4.88 24.78
N LYS A 294 -5.15 5.94 23.96
CA LYS A 294 -4.86 5.86 22.51
C LYS A 294 -3.53 5.19 22.20
N LEU A 295 -2.47 5.51 22.94
CA LEU A 295 -1.15 4.89 22.78
C LEU A 295 -1.15 3.43 23.24
N ASN A 296 -1.83 3.13 24.34
CA ASN A 296 -1.89 1.77 24.87
C ASN A 296 -2.59 0.81 23.89
N SER A 297 -3.68 1.27 23.29
CA SER A 297 -4.48 0.53 22.30
C SER A 297 -4.09 0.83 20.85
N SER A 298 -2.90 1.38 20.55
CA SER A 298 -2.59 1.82 19.19
C SER A 298 -2.66 0.66 18.18
N LEU A 299 -3.50 0.81 17.16
CA LEU A 299 -3.61 -0.11 16.03
C LEU A 299 -2.25 -0.28 15.32
N THR A 300 -1.49 0.79 15.15
CA THR A 300 -0.15 0.78 14.56
C THR A 300 0.80 -0.10 15.35
N LYS A 301 0.82 0.03 16.69
CA LYS A 301 1.64 -0.81 17.58
C LYS A 301 1.30 -2.29 17.36
N HIS A 302 0.02 -2.64 17.31
CA HIS A 302 -0.43 -4.01 17.13
C HIS A 302 -0.16 -4.58 15.74
N ILE A 303 -0.32 -3.79 14.68
CA ILE A 303 0.10 -4.17 13.33
C ILE A 303 1.61 -4.46 13.33
N CYS A 304 2.42 -3.59 13.92
CA CYS A 304 3.86 -3.79 13.96
C CYS A 304 4.27 -5.07 14.72
N ILE A 305 3.63 -5.36 15.86
CA ILE A 305 3.85 -6.61 16.61
C ILE A 305 3.51 -7.82 15.73
N THR A 306 2.33 -7.83 15.11
CA THR A 306 1.90 -8.92 14.21
C THR A 306 2.88 -9.12 13.06
N GLU A 307 3.31 -8.06 12.39
CA GLU A 307 4.28 -8.15 11.29
C GLU A 307 5.63 -8.72 11.75
N ARG A 308 6.15 -8.34 12.94
CA ARG A 308 7.39 -8.92 13.49
C ARG A 308 7.25 -10.42 13.75
N ARG A 309 6.11 -10.86 14.30
CA ARG A 309 5.84 -12.28 14.55
C ARG A 309 5.83 -13.07 13.24
N ARG A 310 5.19 -12.54 12.20
CA ARG A 310 5.19 -13.14 10.85
C ARG A 310 6.61 -13.22 10.26
N ILE A 311 7.42 -12.16 10.40
CA ILE A 311 8.84 -12.17 10.00
C ILE A 311 9.61 -13.26 10.74
N ALA A 312 9.49 -13.33 12.07
CA ALA A 312 10.19 -14.33 12.88
C ALA A 312 9.85 -15.75 12.42
N ARG A 313 8.57 -16.05 12.16
CA ARG A 313 8.14 -17.36 11.62
C ARG A 313 8.70 -17.66 10.23
N LEU A 314 8.78 -16.64 9.37
CA LEU A 314 9.39 -16.75 8.04
C LEU A 314 10.90 -16.98 8.10
N ILE A 315 11.58 -16.49 9.14
CA ILE A 315 13.00 -16.76 9.41
C ILE A 315 13.16 -18.14 10.08
N GLY A 316 12.21 -18.55 10.91
CA GLY A 316 12.23 -19.78 11.69
C GLY A 316 12.55 -19.58 13.17
N GLU A 317 12.32 -18.37 13.67
CA GLU A 317 12.47 -17.97 15.06
C GLU A 317 11.09 -17.85 15.73
N SER A 318 11.05 -17.97 17.06
CA SER A 318 9.83 -17.77 17.86
C SER A 318 9.83 -16.37 18.48
N THR A 319 8.65 -15.80 18.72
CA THR A 319 8.50 -14.49 19.37
C THR A 319 7.47 -14.54 20.51
N ASP A 320 7.79 -13.87 21.62
CA ASP A 320 7.00 -13.93 22.86
C ASP A 320 5.93 -12.82 22.97
N ASP A 321 6.09 -11.71 22.23
CA ASP A 321 5.17 -10.57 22.32
C ASP A 321 3.84 -10.86 21.63
N LEU A 322 2.72 -10.77 22.37
CA LEU A 322 1.37 -10.95 21.84
C LEU A 322 0.67 -9.58 21.69
N PRO A 323 -0.05 -9.34 20.58
CA PRO A 323 -0.86 -8.14 20.46
C PRO A 323 -2.03 -8.18 21.46
N SER A 324 -2.20 -7.10 22.24
CA SER A 324 -3.43 -6.85 23.01
C SER A 324 -4.63 -6.70 22.09
N LEU A 325 -5.83 -7.00 22.58
CA LEU A 325 -7.07 -7.07 21.80
C LEU A 325 -7.91 -5.78 21.83
N ASN A 326 -7.41 -4.70 22.45
CA ASN A 326 -8.07 -3.39 22.45
C ASN A 326 -7.37 -2.46 21.45
N PHE A 327 -8.10 -2.02 20.42
CA PHE A 327 -7.54 -1.25 19.31
C PHE A 327 -8.21 0.13 19.14
N LYS A 328 -7.39 1.18 19.02
CA LYS A 328 -7.76 2.50 18.52
C LYS A 328 -6.92 2.81 17.29
N ASP A 329 -7.60 3.19 16.22
CA ASP A 329 -6.96 3.60 14.99
C ASP A 329 -6.57 5.08 15.09
N ASN A 330 -5.27 5.35 15.08
CA ASN A 330 -4.70 6.70 15.14
C ASN A 330 -4.09 7.13 13.80
N VAL A 331 -4.28 6.35 12.73
CA VAL A 331 -3.62 6.61 11.45
C VAL A 331 -4.13 7.91 10.82
N ASP A 332 -3.19 8.76 10.42
CA ASP A 332 -3.50 9.98 9.69
C ASP A 332 -3.72 9.66 8.20
N ARG A 333 -4.99 9.59 7.81
CA ARG A 333 -5.42 9.35 6.42
C ARG A 333 -5.42 10.61 5.55
N SER A 334 -5.11 11.78 6.13
CA SER A 334 -5.10 13.10 5.47
C SER A 334 -3.69 13.61 5.15
N VAL A 335 -2.66 12.78 5.35
CA VAL A 335 -1.26 13.15 5.10
C VAL A 335 -0.97 13.56 3.66
N PHE A 336 -1.75 13.03 2.71
CA PHE A 336 -1.62 13.36 1.29
C PHE A 336 -2.62 14.45 0.90
N PRO A 337 -2.20 15.46 0.11
CA PRO A 337 -3.12 16.49 -0.36
C PRO A 337 -4.22 15.86 -1.21
N SER A 338 -5.48 16.16 -0.89
CA SER A 338 -6.63 15.63 -1.64
C SER A 338 -7.14 16.67 -2.62
N PHE A 339 -7.15 16.30 -3.91
CA PHE A 339 -7.77 17.08 -4.99
C PHE A 339 -9.01 16.37 -5.56
N GLU A 340 -9.45 15.33 -4.86
CA GLU A 340 -10.54 14.47 -5.28
C GLU A 340 -11.91 15.05 -4.93
N SER A 341 -12.97 14.49 -5.53
CA SER A 341 -14.34 14.78 -5.16
C SER A 341 -14.63 14.32 -3.73
N THR A 342 -15.51 15.07 -3.06
CA THR A 342 -15.96 14.77 -1.68
C THR A 342 -16.71 13.44 -1.56
N ALA A 343 -17.15 12.87 -2.68
CA ALA A 343 -17.80 11.58 -2.75
C ALA A 343 -16.82 10.40 -2.95
N SER A 344 -15.54 10.68 -3.23
CA SER A 344 -14.54 9.62 -3.40
C SER A 344 -13.85 9.29 -2.07
N ASP A 345 -13.22 8.11 -2.02
CA ASP A 345 -12.39 7.68 -0.88
C ASP A 345 -11.04 8.44 -0.79
N GLY A 346 -10.88 9.52 -1.56
CA GLY A 346 -9.65 10.28 -1.68
C GLY A 346 -8.54 9.52 -2.44
N PRO A 347 -7.33 10.13 -2.53
CA PRO A 347 -6.20 9.56 -3.27
C PRO A 347 -5.63 8.32 -2.57
N LEU A 348 -6.01 8.07 -1.31
CA LEU A 348 -5.53 6.94 -0.53
C LEU A 348 -5.86 5.60 -1.18
N SER A 349 -7.05 5.48 -1.78
CA SER A 349 -7.46 4.27 -2.49
C SER A 349 -6.58 3.97 -3.71
N LEU A 350 -6.01 5.01 -4.34
CA LEU A 350 -5.10 4.88 -5.48
C LEU A 350 -3.67 4.53 -5.03
N ILE A 351 -3.22 5.17 -3.95
CA ILE A 351 -1.87 5.03 -3.39
C ILE A 351 -1.71 3.69 -2.64
N MET A 352 -2.76 3.27 -1.94
CA MET A 352 -2.84 2.08 -1.09
C MET A 352 -4.10 1.26 -1.43
N PRO A 353 -4.11 0.54 -2.57
CA PRO A 353 -5.33 -0.10 -3.08
C PRO A 353 -5.90 -1.21 -2.19
N ARG A 354 -5.09 -1.73 -1.26
CA ARG A 354 -5.49 -2.75 -0.28
C ARG A 354 -5.76 -2.17 1.11
N GLY A 355 -5.74 -0.84 1.24
CA GLY A 355 -5.91 -0.10 2.49
C GLY A 355 -4.87 -0.45 3.57
N ILE A 356 -4.94 0.23 4.69
CA ILE A 356 -4.19 -0.13 5.91
C ILE A 356 -4.99 -1.19 6.64
N PRO A 357 -4.39 -2.30 7.13
CA PRO A 357 -5.10 -3.27 7.95
C PRO A 357 -5.91 -2.60 9.06
N ASN A 358 -7.20 -2.88 9.15
CA ASN A 358 -8.10 -2.32 10.17
C ASN A 358 -8.24 -3.28 11.36
N LYS A 359 -9.04 -2.87 12.35
CA LYS A 359 -9.28 -3.67 13.56
C LYS A 359 -9.87 -5.05 13.24
N LEU A 360 -10.75 -5.15 12.25
CA LEU A 360 -11.33 -6.41 11.79
C LEU A 360 -10.29 -7.34 11.18
N TRP A 361 -9.34 -6.79 10.41
CA TRP A 361 -8.21 -7.59 9.91
C TRP A 361 -7.39 -8.16 11.06
N LEU A 362 -7.03 -7.35 12.07
CA LEU A 362 -6.28 -7.83 13.23
C LEU A 362 -7.05 -8.88 14.03
N ALA A 363 -8.36 -8.70 14.19
CA ALA A 363 -9.22 -9.70 14.82
C ALA A 363 -9.15 -11.01 14.03
N GLU A 364 -9.48 -11.01 12.74
CA GLU A 364 -9.39 -12.23 11.92
C GLU A 364 -7.99 -12.86 11.91
N GLU A 365 -6.92 -12.05 11.84
CA GLU A 365 -5.53 -12.51 12.00
C GLU A 365 -5.31 -13.27 13.30
N HIS A 366 -5.78 -12.71 14.41
CA HIS A 366 -5.66 -13.36 15.71
C HIS A 366 -6.42 -14.70 15.76
N CYS A 367 -7.63 -14.73 15.22
CA CYS A 367 -8.52 -15.89 15.24
C CYS A 367 -7.99 -17.04 14.37
N PHE A 368 -7.61 -16.74 13.13
CA PHE A 368 -7.31 -17.77 12.13
C PHE A 368 -5.81 -18.08 12.02
N TRP A 369 -4.92 -17.13 12.27
CA TRP A 369 -3.50 -17.32 12.03
C TRP A 369 -2.71 -17.47 13.32
N GLU A 370 -2.88 -16.54 14.27
CA GLU A 370 -2.11 -16.54 15.51
C GLU A 370 -2.44 -17.75 16.39
N THR A 371 -3.71 -18.14 16.51
CA THR A 371 -4.13 -19.26 17.38
C THR A 371 -3.43 -20.57 16.98
N ALA A 372 -3.48 -20.96 15.71
CA ALA A 372 -2.75 -22.12 15.21
C ALA A 372 -1.23 -21.94 15.37
N SER A 373 -0.70 -20.78 14.98
CA SER A 373 0.75 -20.52 15.00
C SER A 373 1.33 -20.65 16.40
N ARG A 374 0.65 -20.18 17.44
CA ARG A 374 1.11 -20.31 18.82
C ARG A 374 1.36 -21.76 19.21
N VAL A 375 0.48 -22.68 18.83
CA VAL A 375 0.67 -24.11 19.10
C VAL A 375 1.80 -24.70 18.26
N LEU A 376 1.84 -24.36 16.97
CA LEU A 376 2.80 -24.89 16.02
C LEU A 376 4.23 -24.44 16.31
N TYR A 377 4.42 -23.19 16.71
CA TYR A 377 5.71 -22.59 17.01
C TYR A 377 6.05 -22.57 18.52
N ARG A 378 5.16 -23.11 19.36
CA ARG A 378 5.32 -23.18 20.83
C ARG A 378 5.47 -21.80 21.48
N GLU A 379 4.71 -20.82 21.00
CA GLU A 379 4.71 -19.42 21.45
C GLU A 379 3.66 -19.19 22.56
N GLY A 380 4.10 -19.11 23.82
CA GLY A 380 3.27 -18.79 24.99
C GLY A 380 2.26 -19.87 25.43
N ARG A 381 1.53 -19.63 26.54
CA ARG A 381 0.49 -20.53 27.06
C ARG A 381 -0.88 -20.23 26.44
N LEU A 382 -1.55 -21.24 25.89
CA LEU A 382 -2.91 -21.10 25.32
C LEU A 382 -3.92 -20.44 26.27
N ALA A 383 -3.76 -20.62 27.59
CA ALA A 383 -4.65 -20.08 28.62
C ALA A 383 -4.71 -18.54 28.67
N ASP A 384 -3.77 -17.83 28.06
CA ASP A 384 -3.76 -16.36 28.00
C ASP A 384 -4.64 -15.80 26.86
N SER A 385 -5.33 -16.66 26.09
CA SER A 385 -6.35 -16.21 25.15
C SER A 385 -7.62 -15.86 25.90
N GLU A 386 -7.86 -14.58 26.18
CA GLU A 386 -9.20 -14.15 26.53
C GLU A 386 -10.16 -14.50 25.37
N PRO A 387 -11.32 -15.12 25.64
CA PRO A 387 -12.22 -15.60 24.61
C PRO A 387 -12.96 -14.44 23.95
N TRP A 388 -12.36 -13.88 22.90
CA TRP A 388 -13.03 -13.00 21.92
C TRP A 388 -14.24 -13.70 21.26
N GLU A 389 -14.28 -15.04 21.29
CA GLU A 389 -15.36 -15.89 20.76
C GLU A 389 -16.76 -15.57 21.32
N SER A 390 -16.89 -14.73 22.37
CA SER A 390 -18.19 -14.51 23.03
C SER A 390 -18.75 -13.08 23.04
N LYS A 391 -17.99 -12.00 22.75
CA LYS A 391 -18.51 -10.63 23.01
C LYS A 391 -18.20 -9.51 22.00
N GLY A 392 -17.22 -9.61 21.10
CA GLY A 392 -16.67 -8.41 20.42
C GLY A 392 -17.15 -8.12 18.99
N LEU A 393 -17.52 -9.12 18.20
CA LEU A 393 -17.82 -8.94 16.75
C LEU A 393 -19.32 -8.95 16.43
N THR A 394 -20.18 -8.96 17.45
CA THR A 394 -21.65 -9.07 17.31
C THR A 394 -22.38 -7.73 17.43
N THR A 395 -21.68 -6.64 17.74
CA THR A 395 -22.26 -5.29 17.70
C THR A 395 -22.32 -4.80 16.26
N LYS A 396 -23.51 -4.34 15.84
CA LYS A 396 -23.86 -3.82 14.50
C LYS A 396 -23.04 -2.60 14.01
N GLU A 397 -21.94 -2.24 14.69
CA GLU A 397 -21.13 -1.06 14.40
C GLU A 397 -20.04 -1.31 13.33
N ASP A 398 -19.72 -2.55 12.99
CA ASP A 398 -18.62 -2.88 12.06
C ASP A 398 -19.14 -3.26 10.65
N PHE A 399 -19.60 -2.27 9.87
CA PHE A 399 -19.87 -2.43 8.42
C PHE A 399 -18.61 -2.30 7.55
N GLU A 400 -17.43 -2.10 8.16
CA GLU A 400 -16.19 -2.01 7.39
C GLU A 400 -15.81 -3.37 6.79
N PRO A 401 -15.45 -3.45 5.49
CA PRO A 401 -14.95 -4.68 4.92
C PRO A 401 -13.59 -5.05 5.51
N VAL A 402 -13.34 -6.34 5.71
CA VAL A 402 -12.01 -6.81 6.09
C VAL A 402 -11.04 -6.58 4.93
N LEU A 403 -9.99 -5.79 5.19
CA LEU A 403 -9.01 -5.38 4.18
C LEU A 403 -7.96 -6.48 3.95
N LYS A 404 -8.36 -7.59 3.32
CA LYS A 404 -7.47 -8.70 2.93
C LYS A 404 -6.99 -8.58 1.48
N THR A 405 -5.72 -8.93 1.28
CA THR A 405 -5.12 -9.17 -0.04
C THR A 405 -5.74 -10.41 -0.69
N ALA A 406 -5.56 -10.54 -2.01
CA ALA A 406 -6.03 -11.73 -2.73
C ALA A 406 -5.37 -13.01 -2.20
N SER A 407 -4.07 -12.94 -1.89
CA SER A 407 -3.29 -14.07 -1.36
C SER A 407 -3.79 -14.51 0.02
N GLU A 408 -4.07 -13.57 0.93
CA GLU A 408 -4.65 -13.89 2.25
C GLU A 408 -6.05 -14.51 2.13
N LYS A 409 -6.86 -14.07 1.16
CA LYS A 409 -8.19 -14.67 0.90
C LYS A 409 -8.06 -16.11 0.42
N ILE A 410 -7.11 -16.38 -0.48
CA ILE A 410 -6.88 -17.73 -1.04
C ILE A 410 -6.36 -18.70 0.01
N THR A 411 -5.46 -18.26 0.90
CA THR A 411 -4.88 -19.14 1.92
C THR A 411 -5.79 -19.33 3.15
N LYS A 412 -6.85 -18.52 3.30
CA LYS A 412 -7.79 -18.58 4.44
C LYS A 412 -8.32 -20.00 4.68
N ASP A 413 -8.74 -20.71 3.64
CA ASP A 413 -9.28 -22.07 3.77
C ASP A 413 -8.25 -23.05 4.32
N VAL A 414 -6.99 -22.92 3.89
CA VAL A 414 -5.90 -23.78 4.40
C VAL A 414 -5.64 -23.49 5.87
N TRP A 415 -5.66 -22.23 6.28
CA TRP A 415 -5.55 -21.85 7.69
C TRP A 415 -6.71 -22.36 8.54
N VAL A 416 -7.93 -22.37 8.03
CA VAL A 416 -9.08 -23.01 8.70
C VAL A 416 -8.80 -24.51 8.92
N TYR A 417 -8.29 -25.22 7.92
CA TYR A 417 -7.93 -26.63 8.09
C TYR A 417 -6.79 -26.83 9.10
N ILE A 418 -5.77 -25.97 9.11
CA ILE A 418 -4.69 -26.00 10.09
C ILE A 418 -5.26 -25.84 11.52
N ASN A 419 -6.15 -24.88 11.75
CA ASN A 419 -6.77 -24.67 13.07
C ASN A 419 -7.55 -25.90 13.54
N VAL A 420 -8.32 -26.54 12.65
CA VAL A 420 -9.05 -27.77 13.00
C VAL A 420 -8.07 -28.84 13.47
N PHE A 421 -6.99 -29.10 12.72
CA PHE A 421 -6.01 -30.10 13.14
C PHE A 421 -5.32 -29.73 14.47
N VAL A 422 -4.94 -28.47 14.65
CA VAL A 422 -4.30 -27.99 15.88
C VAL A 422 -5.21 -28.15 17.11
N GLY A 423 -6.49 -27.80 16.99
CA GLY A 423 -7.47 -27.95 18.06
C GLY A 423 -7.69 -29.42 18.43
N GLU A 424 -7.84 -30.28 17.43
CA GLU A 424 -8.09 -31.72 17.62
C GLU A 424 -6.88 -32.46 18.20
N MET A 425 -5.66 -32.06 17.84
CA MET A 425 -4.43 -32.54 18.45
C MET A 425 -4.30 -32.16 19.93
N SER A 426 -4.94 -31.07 20.35
CA SER A 426 -4.87 -30.56 21.72
C SER A 426 -5.94 -31.17 22.63
N ASN A 427 -7.10 -31.57 22.07
CA ASN A 427 -8.27 -32.06 22.81
C ASN A 427 -8.43 -33.59 22.83
N ASN A 428 -7.37 -34.37 22.55
CA ASN A 428 -7.38 -35.84 22.42
C ASN A 428 -8.30 -36.41 21.31
N GLY A 429 -8.83 -35.56 20.43
CA GLY A 429 -9.67 -35.89 19.28
C GLY A 429 -11.11 -36.30 19.61
N VAL A 430 -12.03 -36.04 18.68
CA VAL A 430 -13.43 -36.52 18.76
C VAL A 430 -13.48 -38.05 18.55
N THR A 431 -14.20 -38.78 19.42
CA THR A 431 -14.32 -40.25 19.38
C THR A 431 -15.48 -40.78 18.52
N ASP A 432 -16.22 -39.88 17.87
CA ASP A 432 -17.41 -40.22 17.09
C ASP A 432 -17.07 -40.78 15.70
N SER A 433 -17.89 -41.72 15.22
CA SER A 433 -17.92 -42.25 13.86
C SER A 433 -17.96 -41.18 12.76
N GLN A 434 -18.54 -40.00 13.05
CA GLN A 434 -18.55 -38.84 12.14
C GLN A 434 -17.16 -38.20 11.96
N ALA A 435 -16.26 -38.35 12.94
CA ALA A 435 -14.92 -37.77 12.91
C ALA A 435 -14.09 -38.32 11.73
N LYS A 436 -14.27 -39.60 11.36
CA LYS A 436 -13.58 -40.19 10.21
C LYS A 436 -13.89 -39.46 8.90
N LYS A 437 -15.17 -39.29 8.58
CA LYS A 437 -15.59 -38.61 7.35
C LYS A 437 -15.15 -37.15 7.36
N HIS A 438 -15.19 -36.51 8.53
CA HIS A 438 -14.76 -35.14 8.69
C HIS A 438 -13.26 -34.94 8.41
N TYR A 439 -12.38 -35.74 9.03
CA TYR A 439 -10.94 -35.64 8.80
C TYR A 439 -10.52 -36.07 7.40
N GLU A 440 -11.16 -37.09 6.82
CA GLU A 440 -10.93 -37.46 5.41
C GLU A 440 -11.30 -36.32 4.46
N HIS A 441 -12.45 -35.67 4.69
CA HIS A 441 -12.91 -34.54 3.89
C HIS A 441 -11.95 -33.34 3.99
N ILE A 442 -11.67 -32.90 5.22
CA ILE A 442 -10.77 -31.75 5.49
C ILE A 442 -9.36 -32.04 4.98
N GLY A 443 -8.84 -33.23 5.25
CA GLY A 443 -7.51 -33.63 4.82
C GLY A 443 -7.35 -33.61 3.30
N ASN A 444 -8.35 -34.11 2.57
CA ASN A 444 -8.35 -34.07 1.09
C ASN A 444 -8.49 -32.65 0.57
N LYS A 445 -9.32 -31.80 1.19
CA LYS A 445 -9.49 -30.39 0.81
C LYS A 445 -8.23 -29.57 1.04
N CYS A 446 -7.50 -29.83 2.12
CA CYS A 446 -6.22 -29.19 2.41
C CYS A 446 -5.20 -29.49 1.31
N ILE A 447 -4.99 -30.78 0.97
CA ILE A 447 -4.06 -31.18 -0.11
C ILE A 447 -4.50 -30.60 -1.47
N GLN A 448 -5.80 -30.66 -1.79
CA GLN A 448 -6.34 -30.10 -3.03
C GLN A 448 -6.07 -28.59 -3.13
N SER A 449 -6.18 -27.85 -2.04
CA SER A 449 -5.93 -26.40 -2.01
C SER A 449 -4.46 -26.08 -2.26
N ILE A 450 -3.54 -26.83 -1.62
CA ILE A 450 -2.09 -26.71 -1.85
C ILE A 450 -1.75 -27.04 -3.31
N HIS A 451 -2.39 -28.07 -3.87
CA HIS A 451 -2.22 -28.45 -5.26
C HIS A 451 -2.62 -27.33 -6.24
N VAL A 452 -3.75 -26.68 -6.00
CA VAL A 452 -4.21 -25.54 -6.81
C VAL A 452 -3.20 -24.40 -6.73
N ILE A 453 -2.69 -24.07 -5.54
CA ILE A 453 -1.66 -23.04 -5.35
C ILE A 453 -0.38 -23.41 -6.09
N ARG A 454 0.08 -24.67 -6.00
CA ARG A 454 1.25 -25.15 -6.74
C ARG A 454 1.07 -24.98 -8.24
N LYS A 455 -0.07 -25.43 -8.79
CA LYS A 455 -0.36 -25.31 -10.22
C LYS A 455 -0.41 -23.87 -10.69
N ALA A 456 -0.91 -22.96 -9.86
CA ALA A 456 -0.85 -21.54 -10.12
C ALA A 456 0.60 -21.02 -10.16
N MET A 457 1.45 -21.42 -9.21
CA MET A 457 2.87 -21.03 -9.19
C MET A 457 3.63 -21.55 -10.42
N GLU A 458 3.41 -22.81 -10.81
CA GLU A 458 4.02 -23.38 -12.02
C GLU A 458 3.69 -22.57 -13.30
N LYS A 459 2.48 -22.00 -13.37
CA LYS A 459 2.07 -21.14 -14.51
C LYS A 459 2.70 -19.75 -14.49
N LEU A 460 3.07 -19.24 -13.32
CA LEU A 460 3.74 -17.93 -13.16
C LEU A 460 5.23 -17.96 -13.52
N ARG A 461 5.78 -19.15 -13.76
CA ARG A 461 7.19 -19.33 -14.08
C ARG A 461 7.54 -18.63 -15.40
N MET A 462 8.55 -17.76 -15.37
CA MET A 462 9.03 -17.05 -16.55
C MET A 462 9.89 -17.94 -17.46
N PRO A 463 9.71 -17.90 -18.79
CA PRO A 463 10.66 -18.53 -19.72
C PRO A 463 12.03 -17.83 -19.65
N GLY A 464 13.12 -18.57 -19.89
CA GLY A 464 14.49 -18.03 -19.86
C GLY A 464 14.79 -17.00 -20.96
N SER A 465 13.95 -16.94 -22.00
CA SER A 465 13.93 -15.89 -23.01
C SER A 465 12.48 -15.64 -23.43
N THR A 466 12.03 -14.40 -23.30
CA THR A 466 10.68 -13.98 -23.70
C THR A 466 10.57 -13.67 -25.19
N GLY A 467 11.67 -13.23 -25.82
CA GLY A 467 11.68 -12.78 -27.23
C GLY A 467 10.87 -11.49 -27.48
N LEU A 468 10.31 -10.89 -26.43
CA LEU A 468 9.52 -9.67 -26.51
C LEU A 468 10.42 -8.44 -26.66
N LYS A 469 9.83 -7.33 -27.10
CA LYS A 469 10.49 -6.02 -27.05
C LYS A 469 10.66 -5.59 -25.59
N PRO A 470 11.68 -4.78 -25.24
CA PRO A 470 11.90 -4.33 -23.86
C PRO A 470 10.66 -3.70 -23.21
N GLU A 471 9.94 -2.85 -23.93
CA GLU A 471 8.69 -2.26 -23.47
C GLU A 471 7.62 -3.32 -23.21
N ASP A 472 7.61 -4.40 -24.01
CA ASP A 472 6.67 -5.52 -23.97
C ASP A 472 7.02 -6.64 -22.99
N GLU A 473 8.11 -6.52 -22.25
CA GLU A 473 8.39 -7.44 -21.15
C GLU A 473 7.27 -7.42 -20.10
N PRO A 474 6.94 -8.59 -19.51
CA PRO A 474 5.95 -8.65 -18.44
C PRO A 474 6.46 -7.94 -17.19
N THR A 475 5.54 -7.63 -16.28
CA THR A 475 5.89 -7.05 -14.98
C THR A 475 6.85 -7.97 -14.24
N MET A 476 8.09 -7.50 -14.04
CA MET A 476 9.16 -8.28 -13.39
C MET A 476 9.19 -8.09 -11.86
N PHE A 477 8.59 -7.01 -11.37
CA PHE A 477 8.55 -6.67 -9.96
C PHE A 477 7.25 -5.92 -9.65
N HIS A 478 6.52 -6.43 -8.67
CA HIS A 478 5.31 -5.83 -8.11
C HIS A 478 5.11 -6.41 -6.70
N GLU A 479 4.67 -5.59 -5.75
CA GLU A 479 4.37 -6.01 -4.38
C GLU A 479 3.44 -7.24 -4.30
N ASN A 480 2.36 -7.27 -5.09
CA ASN A 480 1.40 -8.37 -5.08
C ASN A 480 2.03 -9.73 -5.39
N MET A 481 3.09 -9.75 -6.20
CA MET A 481 3.83 -10.98 -6.52
C MET A 481 4.61 -11.46 -5.30
N LEU A 482 5.29 -10.54 -4.60
CA LEU A 482 6.00 -10.84 -3.36
C LEU A 482 5.02 -11.27 -2.26
N ILE A 483 3.90 -10.54 -2.07
CA ILE A 483 2.82 -10.89 -1.15
C ILE A 483 2.31 -12.30 -1.43
N CYS A 484 2.08 -12.65 -2.69
CA CYS A 484 1.70 -14.00 -3.08
C CYS A 484 2.75 -15.04 -2.67
N CYS A 485 4.04 -14.81 -2.95
CA CYS A 485 5.10 -15.73 -2.55
C CYS A 485 5.21 -15.87 -1.03
N TYR A 486 5.34 -14.79 -0.28
CA TYR A 486 5.57 -14.83 1.16
C TYR A 486 4.35 -15.33 1.95
N THR A 487 3.13 -14.98 1.56
CA THR A 487 1.91 -15.52 2.19
C THR A 487 1.83 -17.04 2.03
N ASN A 488 2.13 -17.55 0.83
CA ASN A 488 2.12 -18.99 0.59
C ASN A 488 3.28 -19.68 1.32
N LEU A 489 4.47 -19.07 1.37
CA LEU A 489 5.60 -19.61 2.12
C LEU A 489 5.32 -19.69 3.62
N GLU A 490 4.70 -18.66 4.21
CA GLU A 490 4.27 -18.68 5.61
C GLU A 490 3.30 -19.83 5.88
N MET A 491 2.27 -19.99 5.05
CA MET A 491 1.33 -21.10 5.13
C MET A 491 2.03 -22.46 5.02
N LEU A 492 2.95 -22.64 4.06
CA LEU A 492 3.70 -23.89 3.88
C LEU A 492 4.61 -24.19 5.08
N ARG A 493 5.20 -23.16 5.71
CA ARG A 493 5.96 -23.34 6.96
C ARG A 493 5.06 -23.80 8.10
N ALA A 494 3.88 -23.21 8.25
CA ALA A 494 2.91 -23.64 9.26
C ALA A 494 2.46 -25.10 9.02
N LEU A 495 2.18 -25.48 7.77
CA LEU A 495 1.87 -26.87 7.40
C LEU A 495 3.02 -27.82 7.72
N ASN A 496 4.27 -27.44 7.45
CA ASN A 496 5.42 -28.25 7.79
C ASN A 496 5.55 -28.47 9.31
N LYS A 497 5.35 -27.41 10.12
CA LYS A 497 5.29 -27.55 11.58
C LYS A 497 4.12 -28.41 12.02
N LEU A 498 2.94 -28.28 11.39
CA LEU A 498 1.78 -29.12 11.69
C LEU A 498 2.08 -30.60 11.46
N ILE A 499 2.73 -30.93 10.34
CA ILE A 499 3.18 -32.29 10.02
C ILE A 499 4.10 -32.84 11.13
N ASP A 500 5.06 -32.05 11.60
CA ASP A 500 5.97 -32.46 12.66
C ASP A 500 5.23 -32.74 13.98
N HIS A 501 4.35 -31.83 14.39
CA HIS A 501 3.55 -32.03 15.61
C HIS A 501 2.58 -33.21 15.49
N LEU A 502 1.98 -33.44 14.32
CA LEU A 502 1.12 -34.60 14.10
C LEU A 502 1.91 -35.91 14.23
N ARG A 503 3.11 -35.98 13.64
CA ARG A 503 4.01 -37.12 13.79
C ARG A 503 4.33 -37.36 15.26
N GLU A 504 4.72 -36.32 15.98
CA GLU A 504 5.10 -36.38 17.40
C GLU A 504 3.92 -36.79 18.32
N LYS A 505 2.79 -36.09 18.22
CA LYS A 505 1.69 -36.15 19.19
C LYS A 505 0.58 -37.14 18.86
N VAL A 506 0.45 -37.56 17.59
CA VAL A 506 -0.68 -38.37 17.14
C VAL A 506 -0.22 -39.73 16.64
N PHE A 507 0.76 -39.75 15.73
CA PHE A 507 1.16 -40.99 15.05
C PHE A 507 2.23 -41.77 15.81
N ASN A 508 3.22 -41.07 16.39
CA ASN A 508 4.33 -41.66 17.15
C ASN A 508 4.15 -41.53 18.67
N ALA A 509 3.00 -41.02 19.12
CA ALA A 509 2.71 -40.92 20.55
C ALA A 509 2.68 -42.30 21.21
N LYS A 510 3.15 -42.35 22.47
CA LYS A 510 3.16 -43.58 23.28
C LYS A 510 1.74 -44.11 23.56
N SER A 511 0.77 -43.20 23.68
CA SER A 511 -0.66 -43.53 23.78
C SER A 511 -1.33 -43.44 22.41
N THR A 512 -2.36 -44.26 22.18
CA THR A 512 -3.12 -44.21 20.92
C THR A 512 -4.03 -42.98 20.92
N HIS A 513 -3.61 -41.91 20.25
CA HIS A 513 -4.44 -40.73 20.05
C HIS A 513 -5.68 -41.08 19.20
N GLY A 514 -6.86 -40.56 19.56
CA GLY A 514 -8.14 -40.89 18.89
C GLY A 514 -8.11 -40.61 17.39
N MET A 515 -7.55 -39.46 17.00
CA MET A 515 -7.41 -39.04 15.60
C MET A 515 -6.63 -40.03 14.72
N LYS A 516 -5.66 -40.79 15.25
CA LYS A 516 -4.83 -41.72 14.46
C LYS A 516 -5.67 -42.78 13.73
N LYS A 517 -6.80 -43.21 14.31
CA LYS A 517 -7.69 -44.23 13.72
C LYS A 517 -8.53 -43.70 12.55
N HIS A 518 -8.68 -42.39 12.48
CA HIS A 518 -9.59 -41.71 11.56
C HIS A 518 -8.87 -41.03 10.39
N MET A 519 -7.55 -40.93 10.45
CA MET A 519 -6.73 -40.35 9.39
C MET A 519 -6.38 -41.40 8.31
N PRO A 520 -6.32 -41.01 7.02
CA PRO A 520 -5.86 -41.92 5.98
C PRO A 520 -4.40 -42.34 6.21
N LYS A 521 -4.07 -43.60 5.90
CA LYS A 521 -2.76 -44.23 6.23
C LYS A 521 -1.54 -43.48 5.69
N ASN A 522 -1.67 -42.81 4.55
CA ASN A 522 -0.57 -42.10 3.88
C ASN A 522 -0.71 -40.57 3.92
N TRP A 523 -1.76 -40.04 4.56
CA TRP A 523 -2.12 -38.63 4.43
C TRP A 523 -1.00 -37.68 4.88
N ILE A 524 -0.28 -38.00 5.96
CA ILE A 524 0.87 -37.18 6.40
C ILE A 524 1.99 -37.16 5.33
N ALA A 525 2.26 -38.30 4.70
CA ALA A 525 3.28 -38.37 3.66
C ALA A 525 2.85 -37.59 2.41
N ASP A 526 1.58 -37.73 2.02
CA ASP A 526 1.00 -37.01 0.88
C ASP A 526 1.00 -35.50 1.12
N LEU A 527 0.58 -35.04 2.30
CA LEU A 527 0.59 -33.64 2.69
C LEU A 527 2.02 -33.08 2.73
N ALA A 528 2.98 -33.82 3.30
CA ALA A 528 4.38 -33.42 3.33
C ALA A 528 4.97 -33.30 1.92
N SER A 529 4.67 -34.27 1.04
CA SER A 529 5.12 -34.26 -0.35
C SER A 529 4.57 -33.08 -1.13
N GLU A 530 3.26 -32.83 -1.05
CA GLU A 530 2.63 -31.71 -1.79
C GLU A 530 3.08 -30.36 -1.22
N THR A 531 3.25 -30.23 0.10
CA THR A 531 3.81 -29.03 0.76
C THR A 531 5.21 -28.74 0.23
N HIS A 532 6.08 -29.75 0.18
CA HIS A 532 7.44 -29.59 -0.34
C HIS A 532 7.46 -29.24 -1.83
N THR A 533 6.63 -29.89 -2.64
CA THR A 533 6.58 -29.62 -4.08
C THR A 533 6.06 -28.22 -4.36
N CYS A 534 5.04 -27.77 -3.63
CA CYS A 534 4.56 -26.38 -3.71
C CYS A 534 5.64 -25.37 -3.31
N TYR A 535 6.41 -25.66 -2.26
CA TYR A 535 7.55 -24.83 -1.83
C TYR A 535 8.60 -24.70 -2.93
N GLU A 536 8.99 -25.80 -3.58
CA GLU A 536 9.94 -25.78 -4.69
C GLU A 536 9.40 -25.02 -5.91
N SER A 537 8.11 -25.14 -6.23
CA SER A 537 7.48 -24.35 -7.30
C SER A 537 7.57 -22.84 -7.05
N ILE A 538 7.35 -22.39 -5.81
CA ILE A 538 7.50 -20.95 -5.46
C ILE A 538 8.96 -20.50 -5.65
N ARG A 539 9.93 -21.32 -5.26
CA ARG A 539 11.37 -21.02 -5.44
C ARG A 539 11.77 -20.98 -6.92
N ASP A 540 11.24 -21.88 -7.75
CA ASP A 540 11.49 -21.89 -9.19
C ASP A 540 10.93 -20.63 -9.87
N VAL A 541 9.73 -20.16 -9.47
CA VAL A 541 9.20 -18.87 -9.90
C VAL A 541 10.16 -17.74 -9.54
N ALA A 542 10.57 -17.63 -8.28
CA ALA A 542 11.51 -16.58 -7.84
C ALA A 542 12.82 -16.62 -8.63
N GLN A 543 13.39 -17.81 -8.83
CA GLN A 543 14.61 -18.00 -9.61
C GLN A 543 14.43 -17.57 -11.07
N SER A 544 13.27 -17.85 -11.69
CA SER A 544 12.96 -17.44 -13.06
C SER A 544 12.90 -15.91 -13.21
N TYR A 545 12.30 -15.21 -12.24
CA TYR A 545 12.27 -13.74 -12.22
C TYR A 545 13.64 -13.13 -11.96
N ILE A 546 14.42 -13.69 -11.03
CA ILE A 546 15.82 -13.25 -10.80
C ILE A 546 16.63 -13.32 -12.09
N HIS A 547 16.50 -14.42 -12.85
CA HIS A 547 17.19 -14.58 -14.11
C HIS A 547 16.74 -13.55 -15.16
N LEU A 548 15.43 -13.34 -15.29
CA LEU A 548 14.86 -12.38 -16.24
C LEU A 548 15.29 -10.94 -15.91
N ILE A 549 15.22 -10.53 -14.65
CA ILE A 549 15.62 -9.20 -14.18
C ILE A 549 17.10 -8.95 -14.47
N ARG A 550 17.99 -9.89 -14.15
CA ARG A 550 19.43 -9.75 -14.44
C ARG A 550 19.72 -9.54 -15.92
N ARG A 551 18.95 -10.19 -16.80
CA ARG A 551 19.21 -10.20 -18.24
C ARG A 551 18.55 -9.02 -18.96
N ARG A 552 17.34 -8.64 -18.55
CA ARG A 552 16.48 -7.70 -19.30
C ARG A 552 15.92 -6.57 -18.45
N GLY A 553 16.07 -6.63 -17.13
CA GLY A 553 15.49 -5.70 -16.15
C GLY A 553 15.69 -4.24 -16.54
N GLU A 554 16.94 -3.83 -16.67
CA GLU A 554 17.30 -2.43 -16.90
C GLU A 554 16.75 -1.91 -18.24
N ALA A 555 16.96 -2.66 -19.33
CA ALA A 555 16.47 -2.28 -20.65
C ALA A 555 14.94 -2.19 -20.71
N ALA A 556 14.25 -3.12 -20.06
CA ALA A 556 12.79 -3.10 -20.00
C ALA A 556 12.27 -1.91 -19.19
N ILE A 557 12.84 -1.63 -18.02
CA ILE A 557 12.44 -0.48 -17.18
C ILE A 557 12.57 0.82 -17.96
N LYS A 558 13.72 1.03 -18.62
CA LYS A 558 13.98 2.22 -19.45
C LYS A 558 12.92 2.38 -20.54
N ALA A 559 12.61 1.31 -21.26
CA ALA A 559 11.62 1.33 -22.33
C ALA A 559 10.18 1.53 -21.81
N GLN A 560 9.83 0.89 -20.69
CA GLN A 560 8.50 0.97 -20.08
C GLN A 560 8.18 2.36 -19.50
N VAL A 561 9.17 3.04 -18.91
CA VAL A 561 9.00 4.41 -18.42
C VAL A 561 8.70 5.37 -19.57
N ARG A 562 9.26 5.14 -20.75
CA ARG A 562 9.05 5.97 -21.96
C ARG A 562 7.87 5.52 -22.82
N TRP A 563 7.12 4.53 -22.37
CA TRP A 563 6.06 3.94 -23.17
C TRP A 563 4.82 4.85 -23.27
N GLY A 564 4.30 5.02 -24.49
CA GLY A 564 3.05 5.71 -24.77
C GLY A 564 3.10 7.23 -24.58
N TYR A 565 1.94 7.88 -24.73
CA TYR A 565 1.83 9.35 -24.63
C TYR A 565 2.25 9.88 -23.26
N THR A 566 1.92 9.16 -22.19
CA THR A 566 2.33 9.52 -20.82
C THR A 566 3.84 9.39 -20.63
N GLY A 567 4.47 8.35 -21.20
CA GLY A 567 5.92 8.18 -21.16
C GLY A 567 6.66 9.26 -21.93
N SER A 568 6.15 9.65 -23.10
CA SER A 568 6.66 10.80 -23.87
C SER A 568 6.54 12.11 -23.11
N ALA A 569 5.43 12.35 -22.41
CA ALA A 569 5.26 13.55 -21.58
C ALA A 569 6.31 13.63 -20.45
N LEU A 570 6.73 12.49 -19.90
CA LEU A 570 7.78 12.42 -18.89
C LEU A 570 9.20 12.66 -19.43
N GLU A 571 9.42 12.71 -20.75
CA GLU A 571 10.74 13.04 -21.34
C GLU A 571 11.19 14.46 -21.04
N ALA A 572 10.25 15.39 -20.90
CA ALA A 572 10.56 16.76 -20.50
C ALA A 572 11.04 16.86 -19.04
N LEU A 573 10.74 15.85 -18.22
CA LEU A 573 10.97 15.87 -16.77
C LEU A 573 12.14 15.00 -16.35
N LEU A 574 12.22 13.80 -16.90
CA LEU A 574 13.24 12.82 -16.57
C LEU A 574 14.32 12.91 -17.65
N ALA A 575 15.55 13.31 -17.30
CA ALA A 575 16.64 13.24 -18.27
C ALA A 575 17.01 11.76 -18.56
N PRO A 576 17.62 11.44 -19.71
CA PRO A 576 18.08 10.07 -19.99
C PRO A 576 18.99 9.51 -18.89
N GLY A 577 19.89 10.35 -18.35
CA GLY A 577 20.78 9.97 -17.25
C GLY A 577 20.04 9.67 -15.94
N ASP A 578 18.93 10.36 -15.65
CA ASP A 578 18.11 10.08 -14.48
C ASP A 578 17.42 8.71 -14.63
N VAL A 579 16.86 8.43 -15.81
CA VAL A 579 16.22 7.14 -16.10
C VAL A 579 17.25 6.00 -16.03
N ASP A 580 18.46 6.21 -16.54
CA ASP A 580 19.55 5.23 -16.45
C ASP A 580 19.91 4.93 -15.00
N TYR A 581 20.09 5.97 -14.20
CA TYR A 581 20.44 5.85 -12.79
C TYR A 581 19.32 5.15 -11.99
N TYR A 582 18.06 5.60 -12.10
CA TYR A 582 16.94 5.01 -11.37
C TYR A 582 16.63 3.57 -11.82
N ALA A 583 16.74 3.26 -13.11
CA ALA A 583 16.53 1.90 -13.60
C ALA A 583 17.53 0.91 -13.00
N SER A 584 18.79 1.31 -12.84
CA SER A 584 19.81 0.51 -12.18
C SER A 584 19.47 0.28 -10.70
N GLU A 585 19.11 1.33 -9.96
CA GLU A 585 18.66 1.21 -8.55
C GLU A 585 17.47 0.25 -8.42
N TYR A 586 16.50 0.33 -9.34
CA TYR A 586 15.31 -0.51 -9.33
C TYR A 586 15.62 -1.98 -9.62
N VAL A 587 16.53 -2.26 -10.56
CA VAL A 587 17.00 -3.62 -10.82
C VAL A 587 17.65 -4.22 -9.58
N GLU A 588 18.54 -3.46 -8.93
CA GLU A 588 19.20 -3.92 -7.71
C GLU A 588 18.19 -4.21 -6.60
N SER A 589 17.28 -3.27 -6.33
CA SER A 589 16.24 -3.44 -5.31
C SER A 589 15.29 -4.60 -5.61
N ALA A 590 14.93 -4.81 -6.89
CA ALA A 590 14.07 -5.93 -7.29
C ALA A 590 14.78 -7.28 -7.12
N LEU A 591 16.07 -7.36 -7.46
CA LEU A 591 16.87 -8.57 -7.25
C LEU A 591 16.98 -8.91 -5.77
N GLU A 592 17.20 -7.93 -4.90
CA GLU A 592 17.22 -8.14 -3.45
C GLU A 592 15.88 -8.68 -2.94
N ALA A 593 14.76 -8.11 -3.38
CA ALA A 593 13.42 -8.54 -2.99
C ALA A 593 13.15 -10.00 -3.36
N TRP A 594 13.45 -10.40 -4.60
CA TRP A 594 13.30 -11.78 -5.05
C TRP A 594 14.30 -12.75 -4.41
N ASN A 595 15.54 -12.32 -4.16
CA ASN A 595 16.50 -13.12 -3.40
C ASN A 595 16.02 -13.37 -1.97
N GLY A 596 15.23 -12.46 -1.38
CA GLY A 596 14.57 -12.66 -0.10
C GLY A 596 13.66 -13.90 -0.09
N VAL A 597 12.90 -14.14 -1.16
CA VAL A 597 12.04 -15.34 -1.28
C VAL A 597 12.87 -16.62 -1.14
N MET A 598 14.09 -16.62 -1.69
CA MET A 598 15.01 -17.76 -1.65
C MET A 598 15.63 -17.99 -0.26
N LYS A 599 15.59 -16.99 0.64
CA LYS A 599 16.09 -17.10 2.02
C LYS A 599 15.16 -17.91 2.93
N VAL A 600 13.86 -17.99 2.62
CA VAL A 600 12.91 -18.79 3.40
C VAL A 600 13.27 -20.26 3.29
N LYS A 601 13.24 -20.97 4.42
CA LYS A 601 13.52 -22.41 4.52
C LYS A 601 12.34 -23.13 5.15
N LEU A 602 12.01 -24.32 4.66
CA LEU A 602 10.95 -25.17 5.22
C LEU A 602 11.38 -25.94 6.50
N LYS A 603 12.30 -25.38 7.30
CA LYS A 603 12.82 -26.04 8.51
C LYS A 603 11.95 -25.81 9.73
#